data_AF-A0A956H4W4-F1
#
_entry.id   AF-A0A956H4W4-F1
#
_cell.length_a   1.000
_cell.length_b   1.000
_cell.length_c   1.000
_cell.angle_alpha   90.00
_cell.angle_beta   90.00
_cell.angle_gamma   90.00
#
_symmetry.space_group_name_H-M   'P 1'
#
loop_
_entity.id
_entity.type
_entity.pdbx_description
1 polymer ?
#
loop_
_entity_poly.entity_id
_entity_poly.type
_entity_poly.pdbx_seq_one_letter_code
_entity_poly.pdbx_strand_id
1 'polypeptide(L)'
;MATAEPELMQKIVSLCKRRGFVFQSSEIYGGLRSAYDYGPMGVELKRNLMSEWWTAMVHSREDIYGLDASIIMHPEVWRSSGHLANFTDPLVDCLV
;
A
#
# COMPACT_ATOMS: atom_id res chain seq x y z
N MET A 1 -12.52 11.08 29.20
CA MET A 1 -11.15 10.56 28.96
C MET A 1 -11.13 9.79 27.66
N ALA A 2 -11.06 10.49 26.52
CA ALA A 2 -11.01 9.89 25.19
C ALA A 2 -10.10 10.75 24.29
N THR A 3 -8.77 10.54 24.36
CA THR A 3 -7.78 11.31 23.56
C THR A 3 -6.49 10.53 23.23
N ALA A 4 -6.43 9.20 23.38
CA ALA A 4 -5.16 8.46 23.27
C ALA A 4 -4.76 8.01 21.85
N GLU A 5 -5.72 7.77 20.95
CA GLU A 5 -5.44 7.21 19.60
C GLU A 5 -4.66 8.16 18.67
N PRO A 6 -4.97 9.47 18.59
CA PRO A 6 -4.23 10.38 17.70
C PRO A 6 -2.77 10.52 18.12
N GLU A 7 -2.50 10.55 19.43
CA GLU A 7 -1.13 10.63 19.96
C GLU A 7 -0.33 9.36 19.69
N LEU A 8 -0.95 8.18 19.80
CA LEU A 8 -0.30 6.91 19.49
C LEU A 8 0.10 6.84 18.02
N MET A 9 -0.82 7.21 17.11
CA MET A 9 -0.53 7.18 15.68
C MET A 9 0.63 8.12 15.32
N GLN A 10 0.65 9.33 15.88
CA GLN A 10 1.76 10.27 15.68
C GLN A 10 3.10 9.71 16.18
N LYS A 11 3.11 9.02 17.33
CA LYS A 11 4.30 8.34 17.86
C LYS A 11 4.80 7.25 16.91
N ILE A 12 3.89 6.45 16.34
CA ILE A 12 4.21 5.40 15.37
C ILE A 12 4.81 6.01 14.10
N VAL A 13 4.16 7.01 13.50
CA VAL A 13 4.66 7.69 12.29
C VAL A 13 6.06 8.29 12.54
N SER A 14 6.25 8.94 13.68
CA SER A 14 7.56 9.48 14.08
C SER A 14 8.62 8.38 14.20
N LEU A 15 8.28 7.24 14.79
CA LEU A 15 9.20 6.09 14.89
C LEU A 15 9.55 5.54 13.50
N CYS A 16 8.55 5.34 12.64
CA CYS A 16 8.74 4.82 11.28
C CYS A 16 9.70 5.69 10.48
N LYS A 17 9.51 7.01 10.51
CA LYS A 17 10.40 7.97 9.84
C LYS A 17 11.80 7.95 10.44
N ARG A 18 11.92 8.01 11.77
CA ARG A 18 13.22 8.12 12.47
C ARG A 18 14.05 6.84 12.42
N ARG A 19 13.42 5.67 12.23
CA ARG A 19 14.07 4.35 12.20
C ARG A 19 14.18 3.74 10.80
N GLY A 20 13.81 4.48 9.75
CA GLY A 20 13.98 4.04 8.37
C GLY A 20 13.01 2.94 7.93
N PHE A 21 11.76 3.00 8.39
CA PHE A 21 10.69 2.13 7.92
C PHE A 21 9.95 2.72 6.72
N VAL A 22 9.32 3.89 6.89
CA VAL A 22 8.47 4.51 5.86
C VAL A 22 8.74 6.01 5.81
N PHE A 23 8.83 6.55 4.60
CA PHE A 23 9.00 7.97 4.30
C PHE A 23 7.90 8.48 3.38
N GLN A 24 7.60 9.77 3.49
CA GLN A 24 6.73 10.44 2.52
C GLN A 24 7.46 10.46 1.17
N SER A 25 6.85 9.92 0.12
CA SER A 25 7.50 9.93 -1.19
C SER A 25 7.64 11.36 -1.70
N SER A 26 8.75 11.65 -2.38
CA SER A 26 9.10 12.99 -2.88
C SER A 26 9.12 14.09 -1.81
N GLU A 27 9.43 13.75 -0.55
CA GLU A 27 9.36 14.69 0.59
C GLU A 27 10.13 16.00 0.34
N ILE A 28 11.33 15.94 -0.22
CA ILE A 28 12.16 17.12 -0.49
C ILE A 28 11.59 18.05 -1.58
N TYR A 29 10.58 17.61 -2.31
CA TYR A 29 9.86 18.36 -3.33
C TYR A 29 8.42 18.70 -2.93
N GLY A 30 8.09 18.62 -1.64
CA GLY A 30 6.75 18.93 -1.11
C GLY A 30 5.85 17.72 -0.90
N GLY A 31 6.33 16.51 -1.22
CA GLY A 31 5.62 15.26 -0.99
C GLY A 31 4.57 14.94 -2.05
N LEU A 32 4.46 13.66 -2.39
CA LEU A 32 3.37 13.13 -3.22
C LEU A 32 2.31 12.47 -2.33
N ARG A 33 1.13 13.10 -2.21
CA ARG A 33 0.04 12.59 -1.38
C ARG A 33 -0.28 11.14 -1.74
N SER A 34 -0.48 10.31 -0.72
CA SER A 34 -0.80 8.89 -0.84
C SER A 34 0.30 8.02 -1.47
N ALA A 35 1.52 8.53 -1.64
CA ALA A 35 2.69 7.76 -2.07
C ALA A 35 3.77 7.77 -0.97
N TYR A 36 4.40 6.60 -0.76
CA TYR A 36 5.36 6.39 0.33
C TYR A 36 6.50 5.48 -0.12
N ASP A 37 7.70 5.75 0.41
CA ASP A 37 8.91 4.99 0.13
C ASP A 37 9.31 4.17 1.37
N TYR A 38 9.66 2.90 1.15
CA TYR A 38 10.15 2.02 2.21
C TYR A 38 11.65 2.21 2.41
N GLY A 39 12.07 2.54 3.64
CA GLY A 39 13.47 2.64 4.01
C GLY A 39 14.14 1.28 4.25
N PRO A 40 15.40 1.26 4.73
CA PRO A 40 16.16 0.02 4.91
C PRO A 40 15.48 -1.01 5.82
N MET A 41 14.88 -0.58 6.94
CA MET A 41 14.15 -1.50 7.83
C MET A 41 12.78 -1.85 7.28
N GLY A 42 12.15 -0.92 6.55
CA GLY A 42 10.84 -1.12 5.95
C GLY A 42 10.85 -2.13 4.82
N VAL A 43 11.87 -2.09 3.95
CA VAL A 43 11.98 -3.03 2.83
C VAL A 43 12.21 -4.46 3.33
N GLU A 44 13.03 -4.64 4.36
CA GLU A 44 13.27 -5.96 4.97
C GLU A 44 12.02 -6.48 5.68
N LEU A 45 11.33 -5.64 6.46
CA LEU A 45 10.06 -6.02 7.08
C LEU A 45 9.01 -6.43 6.02
N LYS A 46 8.87 -5.63 4.95
CA LYS A 46 7.94 -5.92 3.85
C LYS A 46 8.29 -7.25 3.18
N ARG A 47 9.56 -7.49 2.86
CA ARG A 47 10.03 -8.74 2.22
C ARG A 47 9.78 -9.96 3.11
N ASN A 48 10.11 -9.86 4.39
CA ASN A 48 9.89 -10.96 5.34
C ASN A 48 8.41 -11.30 5.43
N LEU A 49 7.54 -10.29 5.56
CA LEU A 49 6.10 -10.51 5.62
C LEU A 49 5.56 -11.16 4.34
N MET A 50 5.99 -10.69 3.16
CA MET A 50 5.59 -11.27 1.88
C MET A 50 6.07 -12.72 1.73
N SER A 51 7.29 -13.04 2.17
CA SER A 51 7.85 -14.39 2.13
C SER A 51 7.12 -15.37 3.05
N GLU A 52 6.80 -14.94 4.27
CA GLU A 52 6.01 -15.73 5.22
C GLU A 52 4.61 -16.00 4.68
N TRP A 53 3.95 -14.97 4.14
CA TRP A 53 2.64 -15.12 3.51
C TRP A 53 2.70 -16.09 2.31
N TRP A 54 3.70 -15.96 1.45
CA TRP A 54 3.86 -16.82 0.27
C TRP A 54 4.08 -18.28 0.68
N THR A 55 4.90 -18.52 1.70
CA THR A 55 5.13 -19.86 2.23
C THR A 55 3.85 -20.45 2.81
N ALA A 56 3.11 -19.68 3.60
CA ALA A 56 1.87 -20.14 4.23
C ALA A 56 0.74 -20.41 3.22
N MET A 57 0.61 -19.57 2.19
CA MET A 57 -0.49 -19.65 1.24
C MET A 57 -0.18 -20.54 0.04
N VAL A 58 1.03 -20.45 -0.52
CA VAL A 58 1.37 -21.13 -1.78
C VAL A 58 2.14 -22.43 -1.52
N HIS A 59 3.18 -22.42 -0.69
CA HIS A 59 4.01 -23.61 -0.50
C HIS A 59 3.39 -24.64 0.46
N SER A 60 2.63 -24.18 1.46
CA SER A 60 2.06 -25.05 2.51
C SER A 60 0.68 -25.62 2.16
N ARG A 61 0.12 -25.24 1.00
CA ARG A 61 -1.21 -25.66 0.57
C ARG A 61 -1.15 -26.25 -0.83
N GLU A 62 -1.96 -27.27 -1.08
CA GLU A 62 -2.00 -27.97 -2.37
C GLU A 62 -2.97 -27.33 -3.37
N ASP A 63 -3.80 -26.38 -2.91
CA ASP A 63 -4.90 -25.80 -3.68
C ASP A 63 -4.65 -24.36 -4.16
N ILE A 64 -3.43 -23.83 -3.97
CA ILE A 64 -3.06 -22.47 -4.35
C ILE A 64 -1.81 -22.51 -5.22
N TYR A 65 -1.86 -21.79 -6.34
CA TYR A 65 -0.77 -21.73 -7.33
C TYR A 65 -0.26 -20.31 -7.45
N GLY A 66 1.07 -20.15 -7.38
CA GLY A 66 1.72 -18.86 -7.58
C GLY A 66 1.65 -18.39 -9.03
N LEU A 67 1.37 -17.11 -9.22
CA LEU A 67 1.34 -16.44 -10.52
C LEU A 67 1.95 -15.04 -10.38
N ASP A 68 2.72 -14.60 -11.36
CA ASP A 68 3.20 -13.21 -11.49
C ASP A 68 2.72 -12.65 -12.82
N ALA A 69 2.03 -11.51 -12.78
CA ALA A 69 1.35 -10.92 -13.93
C ALA A 69 1.86 -9.50 -14.20
N SER A 70 1.76 -9.05 -15.45
CA SER A 70 2.16 -7.69 -15.81
C SER A 70 1.20 -6.65 -15.22
N ILE A 71 1.76 -5.50 -14.81
CA ILE A 71 0.97 -4.37 -14.29
C ILE A 71 0.15 -3.69 -15.39
N ILE A 72 0.74 -3.53 -16.58
CA ILE A 72 0.04 -2.96 -17.74
C ILE A 72 -0.73 -4.06 -18.45
N MET A 73 -2.03 -3.83 -18.64
CA MET A 73 -2.97 -4.79 -19.23
C MET A 73 -3.76 -4.15 -20.37
N HIS A 74 -4.25 -4.99 -21.31
CA HIS A 74 -5.11 -4.54 -22.40
C HIS A 74 -6.43 -3.94 -21.87
N PRO A 75 -6.91 -2.79 -22.39
CA PRO A 75 -8.10 -2.10 -21.87
C PRO A 75 -9.36 -2.96 -21.76
N GLU A 76 -9.52 -3.92 -22.67
CA GLU A 76 -10.69 -4.79 -22.71
C GLU A 76 -10.82 -5.71 -21.48
N VAL A 77 -9.70 -6.02 -20.80
CA VAL A 77 -9.71 -6.77 -19.53
C VAL A 77 -10.41 -5.95 -18.44
N TRP A 78 -10.11 -4.65 -18.35
CA TRP A 78 -10.72 -3.74 -17.39
C TRP A 78 -12.21 -3.48 -17.69
N ARG A 79 -12.57 -3.47 -18.99
CA ARG A 79 -13.97 -3.39 -19.41
C ARG A 79 -14.74 -4.63 -18.99
N SER A 80 -14.25 -5.80 -19.36
CA SER A 80 -14.93 -7.08 -19.13
C SER A 80 -15.06 -7.43 -17.64
N SER A 81 -14.09 -7.02 -16.82
CA SER A 81 -14.15 -7.17 -15.36
C SER A 81 -15.01 -6.11 -14.66
N GLY A 82 -15.56 -5.14 -15.41
CA GLY A 82 -16.43 -4.09 -14.87
C GLY A 82 -15.70 -2.92 -14.17
N HIS A 83 -14.36 -2.91 -14.15
CA HIS A 83 -13.58 -1.84 -13.50
C HIS A 83 -13.91 -0.47 -14.10
N LEU A 84 -14.08 -0.39 -15.43
CA LEU A 84 -14.41 0.87 -16.12
C LEU A 84 -15.77 1.45 -15.73
N ALA A 85 -16.72 0.61 -15.31
CA ALA A 85 -18.09 1.04 -14.99
C ALA A 85 -18.28 1.30 -13.48
N ASN A 86 -17.56 0.56 -12.63
CA ASN A 86 -17.87 0.48 -11.20
C ASN A 86 -16.86 1.19 -10.29
N PHE A 87 -15.61 1.42 -10.72
CA PHE A 87 -14.59 2.10 -9.92
C PHE A 87 -14.66 3.61 -10.11
N THR A 88 -15.78 4.18 -9.68
CA THR A 88 -16.01 5.63 -9.66
C THR A 88 -16.45 6.05 -8.27
N ASP A 89 -15.59 6.78 -7.57
CA ASP A 89 -15.93 7.45 -6.32
C ASP A 89 -16.40 8.87 -6.65
N PRO A 90 -17.69 9.22 -6.46
CA PRO A 90 -18.19 10.55 -6.81
C PRO A 90 -17.45 11.64 -6.04
N LEU A 91 -16.66 12.45 -6.76
CA LEU A 91 -15.96 13.59 -6.20
C LEU A 91 -16.93 14.77 -6.09
N VAL A 92 -17.14 15.26 -4.86
CA VAL A 92 -17.78 16.55 -4.62
C VAL A 92 -16.69 17.53 -4.28
N ASP A 93 -16.55 18.58 -5.10
CA ASP A 93 -15.59 19.65 -4.89
C ASP A 93 -16.31 20.99 -4.71
N CYS A 94 -15.77 21.86 -3.86
CA CYS A 94 -16.32 23.19 -3.65
C CYS A 94 -16.03 24.05 -4.88
N LEU A 95 -17.06 24.62 -5.49
CA LEU A 95 -16.92 25.56 -6.60
C LEU A 95 -16.59 26.97 -6.07
N VAL A 96 -15.46 27.11 -5.37
CA VAL A 96 -14.97 28.37 -4.76
C VAL A 96 -15.90 28.96 -3.69
#